data_AF-A0A0G1LGL7-F1
#
_entry.id   AF-A0A0G1LGL7-F1
#
_cell.length_a   1.000
_cell.length_b   1.000
_cell.length_c   1.000
_cell.angle_alpha   90.00
_cell.angle_beta   90.00
_cell.angle_gamma   90.00
#
_symmetry.space_group_name_H-M   'P 1'
#
loop_
_entity.id
_entity.type
_entity.pdbx_description
1 polymer ?
#
loop_
_entity_poly.entity_id
_entity_poly.type
_entity_poly.pdbx_seq_one_letter_code
_entity_poly.pdbx_strand_id
1 'polypeptide(L)'
;MKKFSSRKLFKTLAVVVIFGLLVFFNPQGFFNPFRAVFSQIAYPFETFSYSVSYKFRDMRDFLVSIGELKDENRRFIGENQALLAENAKLRDMERENAFLREQVGLLPRDKFDLEATFVISGDSQGAGNWLEINKGSDNGVREGMAVVVSKGILIGKVQQVFSNRSRVMLLSNPKSAVGIAVSQSGAKGIVKGEYGLGIVADSILQTDSVSIGNEVVTTGAGSDVPRGLLVGTVQQVRPSSDHLFQQAAISSPVDVSKLEAVFVIKANK
;
A
#
# COMPACT_ATOMS: atom_id res chain seq x y z
N MET A 1 25.38 -23.67 70.20
CA MET A 1 25.20 -22.41 69.43
C MET A 1 23.89 -21.75 69.87
N LYS A 2 23.94 -20.71 70.72
CA LYS A 2 22.76 -20.08 71.34
C LYS A 2 22.06 -19.14 70.34
N LYS A 3 20.79 -19.41 70.02
CA LYS A 3 19.92 -18.53 69.21
C LYS A 3 19.84 -17.13 69.85
N PHE A 4 20.44 -16.14 69.20
CA PHE A 4 20.33 -14.74 69.56
C PHE A 4 18.90 -14.28 69.22
N SER A 5 18.02 -14.24 70.23
CA SER A 5 16.62 -13.82 70.08
C SER A 5 16.54 -12.43 69.42
N SER A 6 15.72 -12.27 68.38
CA SER A 6 15.49 -11.01 67.63
C SER A 6 15.22 -9.80 68.54
N ARG A 7 14.58 -10.01 69.70
CA ARG A 7 14.37 -8.96 70.71
C ARG A 7 15.68 -8.42 71.33
N LYS A 8 16.71 -9.26 71.46
CA LYS A 8 18.04 -8.84 71.91
C LYS A 8 18.75 -8.03 70.83
N LEU A 9 18.58 -8.41 69.57
CA LEU A 9 19.16 -7.71 68.41
C LEU A 9 18.53 -6.31 68.23
N PHE A 10 17.22 -6.21 68.40
CA PHE A 10 16.50 -4.93 68.41
C PHE A 10 16.90 -4.06 69.61
N LYS A 11 17.05 -4.65 70.80
CA LYS A 11 17.55 -3.93 71.98
C LYS A 11 18.98 -3.45 71.79
N THR A 12 19.88 -4.25 71.21
CA THR A 12 21.24 -3.81 70.92
C THR A 12 21.26 -2.70 69.88
N LEU A 13 20.42 -2.78 68.84
CA LEU A 13 20.30 -1.72 67.83
C LEU A 13 19.78 -0.42 68.44
N ALA A 14 18.74 -0.50 69.29
CA ALA A 14 18.19 0.65 69.99
C ALA A 14 19.21 1.28 70.95
N VAL A 15 19.98 0.46 71.67
CA VAL A 15 21.07 0.94 72.55
C VAL A 15 22.17 1.63 71.73
N VAL A 16 22.55 1.10 70.57
CA VAL A 16 23.53 1.72 69.68
C VAL A 16 23.03 3.05 69.13
N VAL A 17 21.75 3.14 68.74
CA VAL A 17 21.13 4.39 68.25
C VAL A 17 21.03 5.44 69.36
N ILE A 18 20.62 5.04 70.57
CA ILE A 18 20.54 5.93 71.73
C ILE A 18 21.93 6.41 72.17
N PHE A 19 22.94 5.52 72.12
CA PHE A 19 24.33 5.88 72.41
C PHE A 19 24.88 6.84 71.35
N GLY A 20 24.55 6.64 70.08
CA GLY A 20 24.89 7.56 68.99
C GLY A 20 24.24 8.94 69.15
N LEU A 21 22.97 8.99 69.56
CA LEU A 21 22.27 10.25 69.86
C LEU A 21 22.86 10.97 71.09
N LEU A 22 23.24 10.24 72.14
CA LEU A 22 23.89 10.81 73.33
C LEU A 22 25.27 11.41 73.03
N VAL A 23 26.03 10.78 72.13
CA VAL A 23 27.32 11.32 71.64
C VAL A 23 27.09 12.56 70.76
N PHE A 24 26.01 12.60 69.98
CA PHE A 24 25.68 13.72 69.10
C PHE A 24 25.20 14.98 69.88
N PHE A 25 24.44 14.81 70.96
CA PHE A 25 23.76 15.91 71.66
C PHE A 25 24.51 16.51 72.86
N ASN A 26 25.70 16.02 73.25
CA ASN A 26 26.39 16.52 74.45
C ASN A 26 27.39 17.67 74.13
N PRO A 27 27.16 18.93 74.58
CA PRO A 27 27.98 20.09 74.22
C PRO A 27 29.28 20.25 75.03
N GLN A 28 29.49 19.49 76.12
CA GLN A 28 30.62 19.66 77.04
C GLN A 28 31.70 18.59 76.82
N GLY A 29 32.54 18.79 75.79
CA GLY A 29 33.97 18.41 75.66
C GLY A 29 34.53 17.01 76.03
N PHE A 30 33.79 16.10 76.66
CA PHE A 30 34.32 14.88 77.29
C PHE A 30 34.63 13.74 76.30
N PHE A 31 34.01 13.73 75.11
CA PHE A 31 34.13 12.66 74.11
C PHE A 31 34.85 13.10 72.80
N ASN A 32 35.74 14.09 72.88
CA ASN A 32 36.51 14.56 71.72
C ASN A 32 37.27 13.46 70.94
N PRO A 33 37.85 12.40 71.54
CA PRO A 33 38.49 11.34 70.74
C PRO A 33 37.50 10.44 69.97
N PHE A 34 36.22 10.38 70.36
CA PHE A 34 35.21 9.56 69.67
C PHE A 34 34.59 10.26 68.45
N ARG A 35 34.59 11.60 68.40
CA ARG A 35 34.13 12.35 67.21
C ARG A 35 35.00 12.09 65.97
N ALA A 36 36.31 11.89 66.14
CA ALA A 36 37.24 11.59 65.05
C ALA A 36 37.02 10.19 64.45
N VAL A 37 36.62 9.22 65.28
CA VAL A 37 36.29 7.86 64.84
C VAL A 37 34.92 7.83 64.15
N PHE A 38 33.96 8.60 64.65
CA PHE A 38 32.63 8.69 64.03
C PHE A 38 32.64 9.40 62.68
N SER A 39 33.44 10.46 62.52
CA SER A 39 33.58 11.16 61.24
C SER A 39 34.29 10.33 60.17
N GLN A 40 35.17 9.39 60.54
CA GLN A 40 35.79 8.45 59.60
C GLN A 40 34.83 7.34 59.13
N ILE A 41 33.84 6.98 59.94
CA ILE A 41 32.83 5.95 59.60
C ILE A 41 31.65 6.56 58.82
N ALA A 42 31.32 7.83 59.09
CA ALA A 42 30.20 8.53 58.44
C ALA A 42 30.55 9.10 57.04
N TYR A 43 31.83 9.40 56.77
CA TYR A 43 32.29 9.92 55.47
C TYR A 43 31.91 9.05 54.24
N PRO A 44 31.97 7.71 54.29
CA PRO A 44 31.50 6.88 53.18
C PRO A 44 29.97 6.87 52.99
N PHE A 45 29.16 7.37 53.94
CA PHE A 45 27.71 7.39 53.82
C PHE A 45 27.20 8.58 52.99
N GLU A 46 27.91 9.72 53.00
CA GLU A 46 27.56 10.89 52.16
C GLU A 46 27.73 10.59 50.65
N THR A 47 28.69 9.76 50.27
CA THR A 47 28.91 9.33 48.87
C THR A 47 28.00 8.16 48.44
N PHE A 48 27.50 7.38 49.40
CA PHE A 48 26.52 6.32 49.15
C PHE A 48 25.14 6.88 48.74
N SER A 49 24.74 8.02 49.30
CA SER A 49 23.46 8.68 48.99
C SER A 49 23.33 9.12 47.51
N TYR A 50 24.38 9.70 46.93
CA TYR A 50 24.37 10.13 45.53
C TYR A 50 24.34 8.94 44.54
N SER A 51 25.03 7.84 44.85
CA SER A 51 25.09 6.65 43.99
C SER A 51 23.79 5.83 43.98
N VAL A 52 23.02 5.91 45.06
CA VAL A 52 21.71 5.25 45.17
C VAL A 52 20.65 6.02 44.37
N SER A 53 20.71 7.36 44.35
CA SER A 53 19.73 8.20 43.64
C SER A 53 19.74 8.00 42.11
N TYR A 54 20.91 7.86 41.47
CA TYR A 54 21.00 7.59 40.03
C TYR A 54 20.54 6.18 39.66
N LYS A 55 20.84 5.16 40.48
CA LYS A 55 20.37 3.78 40.25
C LYS A 55 18.86 3.62 40.41
N PHE A 56 18.23 4.39 41.31
CA PHE A 56 16.77 4.39 41.45
C PHE A 56 16.05 5.05 40.26
N ARG A 57 16.67 6.05 39.62
CA ARG A 57 16.10 6.68 38.42
C ARG A 57 16.13 5.73 37.22
N ASP A 58 17.26 5.07 36.98
CA ASP A 58 17.42 4.08 35.91
C ASP A 58 16.47 2.88 36.09
N MET A 59 16.25 2.42 37.32
CA MET A 59 15.31 1.33 37.59
C MET A 59 13.86 1.71 37.30
N ARG A 60 13.47 2.97 37.59
CA ARG A 60 12.14 3.47 37.29
C ARG A 60 11.93 3.62 35.78
N ASP A 61 12.90 4.17 35.07
CA ASP A 61 12.82 4.36 33.61
C ASP A 61 12.87 2.99 32.88
N PHE A 62 13.57 1.99 33.43
CA PHE A 62 13.52 0.60 32.98
C PHE A 62 12.14 -0.05 33.22
N LEU A 63 11.51 0.18 34.38
CA LEU A 63 10.17 -0.34 34.67
C LEU A 63 9.09 0.31 33.79
N VAL A 64 9.21 1.61 33.51
CA VAL A 64 8.32 2.33 32.59
C VAL A 64 8.49 1.79 31.16
N SER A 65 9.73 1.64 30.69
CA SER A 65 9.99 1.10 29.34
C SER A 65 9.53 -0.35 29.17
N ILE A 66 9.54 -1.19 30.22
CA ILE A 66 8.92 -2.54 30.15
C ILE A 66 7.39 -2.45 29.95
N GLY A 67 6.72 -1.52 30.63
CA GLY A 67 5.29 -1.27 30.45
C GLY A 67 4.97 -0.82 29.01
N GLU A 68 5.71 0.17 28.54
CA GLU A 68 5.60 0.70 27.17
C GLU A 68 5.90 -0.37 26.12
N LEU A 69 6.98 -1.15 26.28
CA LEU A 69 7.33 -2.27 25.37
C LEU A 69 6.24 -3.36 25.37
N LYS A 70 5.61 -3.63 26.51
CA LYS A 70 4.53 -4.62 26.60
C LYS A 70 3.27 -4.12 25.92
N ASP A 71 2.92 -2.85 26.09
CA ASP A 71 1.77 -2.23 25.45
C ASP A 71 1.98 -2.09 23.95
N GLU A 72 3.19 -1.73 23.51
CA GLU A 72 3.58 -1.67 22.11
C GLU A 72 3.59 -3.07 21.45
N ASN A 73 4.09 -4.10 22.15
CA ASN A 73 3.99 -5.48 21.68
C ASN A 73 2.52 -5.93 21.56
N ARG A 74 1.66 -5.59 22.53
CA ARG A 74 0.22 -5.87 22.44
C ARG A 74 -0.43 -5.15 21.25
N ARG A 75 -0.04 -3.90 20.99
CA ARG A 75 -0.51 -3.14 19.83
C ARG A 75 -0.09 -3.82 18.53
N PHE A 76 1.19 -4.16 18.38
CA PHE A 76 1.70 -4.84 17.19
C PHE A 76 1.08 -6.22 16.97
N ILE A 77 0.82 -6.99 18.03
CA ILE A 77 0.07 -8.25 17.92
C ILE A 77 -1.34 -7.99 17.39
N GLY A 78 -2.04 -6.97 17.90
CA GLY A 78 -3.37 -6.59 17.42
C GLY A 78 -3.38 -6.14 15.96
N GLU A 79 -2.45 -5.28 15.57
CA GLU A 79 -2.27 -4.83 14.18
C GLU A 79 -1.95 -6.00 13.24
N ASN A 80 -1.06 -6.90 13.66
CA ASN A 80 -0.72 -8.10 12.89
C ASN A 80 -1.93 -9.01 12.70
N GLN A 81 -2.73 -9.23 13.76
CA GLN A 81 -3.97 -10.00 13.66
C GLN A 81 -4.99 -9.35 12.71
N ALA A 82 -5.13 -8.03 12.74
CA ALA A 82 -6.00 -7.30 11.83
C ALA A 82 -5.53 -7.43 10.36
N LEU A 83 -4.23 -7.26 10.12
CA LEU A 83 -3.63 -7.43 8.79
C LEU A 83 -3.76 -8.87 8.28
N LEU A 84 -3.63 -9.87 9.16
CA LEU A 84 -3.84 -11.27 8.79
C LEU A 84 -5.31 -11.54 8.39
N ALA A 85 -6.27 -10.98 9.13
CA ALA A 85 -7.68 -11.10 8.81
C ALA A 85 -8.04 -10.41 7.48
N GLU A 86 -7.50 -9.22 7.24
CA GLU A 86 -7.66 -8.49 5.98
C GLU A 86 -7.04 -9.27 4.81
N ASN A 87 -5.83 -9.80 4.99
CA ASN A 87 -5.17 -10.62 3.96
C ASN A 87 -5.98 -11.88 3.63
N ALA A 88 -6.54 -12.55 4.64
CA ALA A 88 -7.41 -13.70 4.44
C ALA A 88 -8.66 -13.34 3.64
N LYS A 89 -9.30 -12.21 3.95
CA LYS A 89 -10.45 -11.69 3.19
C LYS A 89 -10.09 -11.38 1.74
N LEU A 90 -8.97 -10.70 1.50
CA LEU A 90 -8.51 -10.36 0.15
C LEU A 90 -8.25 -11.63 -0.68
N ARG A 91 -7.61 -12.64 -0.10
CA ARG A 91 -7.40 -13.95 -0.75
C ARG A 91 -8.69 -14.68 -1.05
N ASP A 92 -9.70 -14.55 -0.19
CA ASP A 92 -11.00 -15.17 -0.44
C ASP A 92 -11.72 -14.50 -1.63
N MET A 93 -11.73 -13.17 -1.63
CA MET A 93 -12.27 -12.38 -2.75
C MET A 93 -11.51 -12.63 -4.06
N GLU A 94 -10.19 -12.82 -4.01
CA GLU A 94 -9.38 -13.17 -5.19
C GLU A 94 -9.74 -14.55 -5.74
N ARG A 95 -9.91 -15.56 -4.87
CA ARG A 95 -10.34 -16.91 -5.27
C ARG A 95 -11.75 -16.91 -5.86
N GLU A 96 -12.69 -16.22 -5.22
CA GLU A 96 -14.04 -16.06 -5.73
C GLU A 96 -14.04 -15.34 -7.08
N ASN A 97 -13.27 -14.26 -7.23
CA ASN A 97 -13.16 -13.55 -8.49
C ASN A 97 -12.57 -14.42 -9.60
N ALA A 98 -11.51 -15.18 -9.31
CA ALA A 98 -10.90 -16.11 -10.26
C ALA A 98 -11.91 -17.17 -10.72
N PHE A 99 -12.67 -17.74 -9.78
CA PHE A 99 -13.74 -18.70 -10.07
C PHE A 99 -14.85 -18.09 -10.93
N LEU A 100 -15.36 -16.92 -10.56
CA LEU A 100 -16.41 -16.23 -11.32
C LEU A 100 -15.94 -15.89 -12.74
N ARG A 101 -14.71 -15.40 -12.89
CA ARG A 101 -14.09 -15.12 -14.20
C ARG A 101 -14.02 -16.37 -15.06
N GLU A 102 -13.61 -17.50 -14.50
CA GLU A 102 -13.59 -18.79 -15.19
C GLU A 102 -15.00 -19.20 -15.65
N GLN A 103 -16.02 -19.09 -14.79
CA GLN A 103 -17.41 -19.42 -15.12
C GLN A 103 -17.96 -18.58 -16.29
N VAL A 104 -17.51 -17.32 -16.44
CA VAL A 104 -17.92 -16.44 -17.54
C VAL A 104 -16.94 -16.41 -18.73
N GLY A 105 -15.95 -17.31 -18.75
CA GLY A 105 -14.97 -17.43 -19.82
C GLY A 105 -14.01 -16.24 -19.92
N LEU A 106 -13.83 -15.48 -18.84
CA LEU A 106 -12.83 -14.41 -18.74
C LEU A 106 -11.51 -15.01 -18.24
N LEU A 107 -10.41 -14.73 -18.93
CA LEU A 107 -9.08 -15.07 -18.41
C LEU A 107 -8.84 -14.30 -17.10
N PRO A 108 -8.38 -14.97 -16.02
CA PRO A 108 -7.84 -14.31 -14.85
C PRO A 108 -6.73 -13.33 -15.25
N ARG A 109 -6.73 -12.12 -14.68
CA ARG A 109 -5.81 -11.03 -15.12
C ARG A 109 -4.34 -11.37 -14.86
N ASP A 110 -4.09 -12.22 -13.87
CA ASP A 110 -2.81 -12.82 -13.49
C ASP A 110 -2.32 -13.89 -14.48
N LYS A 111 -3.21 -14.44 -15.33
CA LYS A 111 -2.86 -15.39 -16.40
C LYS A 111 -2.61 -14.75 -17.75
N PHE A 112 -2.67 -13.41 -17.86
CA PHE A 112 -2.19 -12.75 -19.06
C PHE A 112 -0.67 -12.94 -19.19
N ASP A 113 -0.22 -13.36 -20.36
CA ASP A 113 1.20 -13.32 -20.70
C ASP A 113 1.58 -11.87 -21.00
N LEU A 114 2.29 -11.23 -20.06
CA LEU A 114 2.60 -9.81 -20.08
C LEU A 114 4.08 -9.58 -20.42
N GLU A 115 4.34 -8.84 -21.49
CA GLU A 115 5.67 -8.27 -21.76
C GLU A 115 5.76 -6.87 -21.14
N ALA A 116 6.60 -6.71 -20.12
CA ALA A 116 6.92 -5.38 -19.59
C ALA A 116 7.80 -4.61 -20.60
N THR A 117 7.42 -3.36 -20.87
CA THR A 117 8.12 -2.50 -21.81
C THR A 117 8.12 -1.05 -21.34
N PHE A 118 9.15 -0.31 -21.74
CA PHE A 118 9.25 1.12 -21.47
C PHE A 118 8.79 1.92 -22.68
N VAL A 119 8.17 3.06 -22.40
CA VAL A 119 7.82 4.08 -23.39
C VAL A 119 9.08 4.88 -23.70
N ILE A 120 9.48 4.93 -24.96
CA ILE A 120 10.70 5.60 -25.42
C ILE A 120 10.44 6.88 -26.20
N SER A 121 9.27 6.99 -26.80
CA SER A 121 8.82 8.20 -27.48
C SER A 121 7.29 8.20 -27.56
N GLY A 122 6.68 9.35 -27.86
CA GLY A 122 5.23 9.40 -28.01
C GLY A 122 4.73 10.77 -28.41
N ASP A 123 3.56 10.78 -29.03
CA ASP A 123 2.75 11.95 -29.30
C ASP A 123 1.35 11.72 -28.71
N SER A 124 1.29 11.69 -27.37
CA SER A 124 0.05 11.37 -26.64
C SER A 124 -0.94 12.54 -26.55
N GLN A 125 -0.50 13.75 -26.92
CA GLN A 125 -1.29 14.99 -26.87
C GLN A 125 -1.44 15.65 -28.25
N GLY A 126 -0.67 15.24 -29.26
CA GLY A 126 -0.82 15.71 -30.64
C GLY A 126 -1.78 14.84 -31.46
N ALA A 127 -2.01 15.25 -32.71
CA ALA A 127 -2.99 14.63 -33.59
C ALA A 127 -2.71 13.13 -33.86
N GLY A 128 -1.46 12.69 -33.70
CA GLY A 128 -1.03 11.33 -33.97
C GLY A 128 -1.48 10.31 -32.92
N ASN A 129 -1.68 10.71 -31.66
CA ASN A 129 -2.13 9.85 -30.55
C ASN A 129 -1.48 8.44 -30.55
N TRP A 130 -0.16 8.41 -30.40
CA TRP A 130 0.62 7.16 -30.39
C TRP A 130 1.74 7.20 -29.35
N LEU A 131 2.18 6.02 -28.92
CA LEU A 131 3.39 5.81 -28.12
C LEU A 131 4.33 4.84 -28.83
N GLU A 132 5.62 4.94 -28.59
CA GLU A 132 6.59 3.94 -29.03
C GLU A 132 7.19 3.26 -27.81
N ILE A 133 7.29 1.94 -27.91
CA ILE A 133 7.75 1.06 -26.83
C ILE A 133 9.02 0.33 -27.25
N ASN A 134 9.93 0.09 -26.31
CA ASN A 134 11.23 -0.55 -26.56
C ASN A 134 11.20 -2.09 -26.67
N LYS A 135 10.09 -2.63 -27.18
CA LYS A 135 9.89 -4.05 -27.42
C LYS A 135 9.28 -4.26 -28.79
N GLY A 136 9.79 -5.24 -29.52
CA GLY A 136 9.41 -5.54 -30.89
C GLY A 136 9.14 -7.02 -31.13
N SER A 137 9.20 -7.41 -32.40
CA SER A 137 9.01 -8.79 -32.84
C SER A 137 10.01 -9.76 -32.22
N ASP A 138 11.24 -9.33 -31.90
CA ASP A 138 12.25 -10.13 -31.20
C ASP A 138 11.81 -10.51 -29.77
N ASN A 139 10.86 -9.76 -29.20
CA ASN A 139 10.26 -10.02 -27.89
C ASN A 139 8.89 -10.71 -27.99
N GLY A 140 8.46 -11.06 -29.20
CA GLY A 140 7.17 -11.70 -29.47
C GLY A 140 6.00 -10.71 -29.58
N VAL A 141 6.24 -9.40 -29.69
CA VAL A 141 5.20 -8.40 -29.92
C VAL A 141 4.66 -8.53 -31.34
N ARG A 142 3.34 -8.40 -31.53
CA ARG A 142 2.66 -8.40 -32.84
C ARG A 142 1.67 -7.26 -32.94
N GLU A 143 1.36 -6.86 -34.16
CA GLU A 143 0.27 -5.92 -34.44
C GLU A 143 -1.04 -6.47 -33.87
N GLY A 144 -1.90 -5.57 -33.40
CA GLY A 144 -3.18 -5.90 -32.79
C GLY A 144 -3.12 -6.14 -31.27
N MET A 145 -1.97 -6.53 -30.71
CA MET A 145 -1.84 -6.85 -29.29
C MET A 145 -2.23 -5.66 -28.39
N ALA A 146 -2.98 -5.95 -27.32
CA ALA A 146 -3.42 -4.96 -26.35
C ALA A 146 -2.24 -4.43 -25.53
N VAL A 147 -2.23 -3.11 -25.29
CA VAL A 147 -1.27 -2.45 -24.42
C VAL A 147 -2.02 -1.90 -23.22
N VAL A 148 -1.55 -2.27 -22.03
CA VAL A 148 -2.22 -1.99 -20.76
C VAL A 148 -1.27 -1.41 -19.73
N VAL A 149 -1.85 -0.74 -18.73
CA VAL A 149 -1.18 -0.42 -17.47
C VAL A 149 -1.85 -1.15 -16.30
N SER A 150 -1.12 -1.30 -15.20
CA SER A 150 -1.60 -1.91 -13.95
C SER A 150 -2.30 -3.27 -14.15
N LYS A 151 -1.89 -4.03 -15.17
CA LYS A 151 -2.45 -5.35 -15.54
C LYS A 151 -3.96 -5.37 -15.77
N GLY A 152 -4.54 -4.29 -16.32
CA GLY A 152 -5.97 -4.31 -16.61
C GLY A 152 -6.61 -3.06 -17.20
N ILE A 153 -5.88 -1.94 -17.28
CA ILE A 153 -6.40 -0.71 -17.89
C ILE A 153 -5.85 -0.63 -19.31
N LEU A 154 -6.73 -0.67 -20.31
CA LEU A 154 -6.36 -0.57 -21.71
C LEU A 154 -6.01 0.87 -22.07
N ILE A 155 -4.84 1.08 -22.66
CA ILE A 155 -4.40 2.39 -23.16
C ILE A 155 -4.36 2.44 -24.70
N GLY A 156 -4.27 1.28 -25.36
CA GLY A 156 -4.18 1.21 -26.80
C GLY A 156 -3.88 -0.20 -27.31
N LYS A 157 -3.51 -0.29 -28.59
CA LYS A 157 -3.08 -1.52 -29.24
C LYS A 157 -1.87 -1.29 -30.12
N VAL A 158 -1.05 -2.32 -30.28
CA VAL A 158 0.12 -2.26 -31.16
C VAL A 158 -0.34 -2.07 -32.61
N GLN A 159 0.15 -1.02 -33.26
CA GLN A 159 -0.18 -0.69 -34.65
C GLN A 159 0.91 -1.14 -35.62
N GLN A 160 2.18 -0.96 -35.25
CA GLN A 160 3.32 -1.29 -36.10
C GLN A 160 4.41 -1.93 -35.26
N VAL A 161 5.03 -2.99 -35.78
CA VAL A 161 6.09 -3.72 -35.08
C VAL A 161 7.38 -3.69 -35.90
N PHE A 162 8.48 -3.34 -35.24
CA PHE A 162 9.83 -3.48 -35.75
C PHE A 162 10.56 -4.61 -34.99
N SER A 163 11.84 -4.84 -35.26
CA SER A 163 12.64 -5.88 -34.56
C SER A 163 12.69 -5.64 -33.05
N ASN A 164 13.11 -4.44 -32.64
CA ASN A 164 13.39 -4.09 -31.24
C ASN A 164 12.45 -3.04 -30.62
N ARG A 165 11.47 -2.54 -31.38
CA ARG A 165 10.54 -1.49 -30.94
C ARG A 165 9.19 -1.65 -31.62
N SER A 166 8.16 -1.05 -31.06
CA SER A 166 6.82 -1.06 -31.65
C SER A 166 6.11 0.26 -31.42
N ARG A 167 5.22 0.63 -32.34
CA ARG A 167 4.32 1.77 -32.21
C ARG A 167 2.96 1.30 -31.72
N VAL A 168 2.47 1.93 -30.67
CA VAL A 168 1.18 1.72 -30.03
C VAL A 168 0.24 2.85 -30.46
N MET A 169 -0.92 2.49 -31.00
CA MET A 169 -2.01 3.42 -31.25
C MET A 169 -2.86 3.53 -29.99
N LEU A 170 -3.02 4.75 -29.48
CA LEU A 170 -3.80 5.00 -28.27
C LEU A 170 -5.30 4.91 -28.51
N LEU A 171 -6.09 4.69 -27.45
CA LEU A 171 -7.56 4.72 -27.53
C LEU A 171 -8.10 6.10 -27.92
N SER A 172 -7.38 7.18 -27.62
CA SER A 172 -7.70 8.56 -28.01
C SER A 172 -7.45 8.84 -29.50
N ASN A 173 -6.84 7.91 -30.24
CA ASN A 173 -6.63 8.04 -31.68
C ASN A 173 -7.95 7.79 -32.46
N PRO A 174 -8.32 8.64 -33.43
CA PRO A 174 -9.55 8.47 -34.22
C PRO A 174 -9.58 7.21 -35.09
N LYS A 175 -8.42 6.61 -35.38
CA LYS A 175 -8.31 5.33 -36.09
C LYS A 175 -8.38 4.13 -35.15
N SER A 176 -8.35 4.36 -33.83
CA SER A 176 -8.50 3.29 -32.85
C SER A 176 -9.97 2.91 -32.73
N ALA A 177 -10.22 1.61 -32.83
CA ALA A 177 -11.52 1.00 -32.65
C ALA A 177 -11.35 -0.26 -31.81
N VAL A 178 -12.08 -0.34 -30.70
CA VAL A 178 -12.09 -1.48 -29.78
C VAL A 178 -13.53 -1.75 -29.34
N GLY A 179 -13.96 -3.01 -29.43
CA GLY A 179 -15.27 -3.42 -28.97
C GLY A 179 -15.37 -3.33 -27.44
N ILE A 180 -16.44 -2.70 -26.95
CA ILE A 180 -16.66 -2.47 -25.52
C ILE A 180 -18.06 -2.88 -25.09
N ALA A 181 -18.21 -3.07 -23.78
CA ALA A 181 -19.48 -3.20 -23.10
C ALA A 181 -19.48 -2.37 -21.81
N VAL A 182 -20.64 -1.83 -21.47
CA VAL A 182 -20.90 -1.24 -20.16
C VAL A 182 -21.04 -2.39 -19.16
N SER A 183 -20.25 -2.36 -18.09
CA SER A 183 -20.12 -3.47 -17.14
C SER A 183 -21.45 -3.84 -16.48
N GLN A 184 -22.24 -2.83 -16.09
CA GLN A 184 -23.50 -3.01 -15.36
C GLN A 184 -24.66 -3.50 -16.24
N SER A 185 -24.84 -2.91 -17.42
CA SER A 185 -25.99 -3.19 -18.30
C SER A 185 -25.70 -4.19 -19.42
N GLY A 186 -24.42 -4.44 -19.70
CA GLY A 186 -24.00 -5.22 -20.87
C GLY A 186 -24.19 -4.50 -22.21
N ALA A 187 -24.57 -3.22 -22.19
CA ALA A 187 -24.74 -2.39 -23.38
C ALA A 187 -23.46 -2.41 -24.22
N LYS A 188 -23.57 -2.77 -25.50
CA LYS A 188 -22.40 -2.95 -26.38
C LYS A 188 -22.17 -1.73 -27.24
N GLY A 189 -20.92 -1.46 -27.56
CA GLY A 189 -20.55 -0.39 -28.47
C GLY A 189 -19.11 -0.53 -28.96
N ILE A 190 -18.60 0.54 -29.55
CA ILE A 190 -17.21 0.64 -30.02
C ILE A 190 -16.60 1.89 -29.42
N VAL A 191 -15.45 1.75 -28.77
CA VAL A 191 -14.66 2.89 -28.33
C VAL A 191 -13.84 3.43 -29.50
N LYS A 192 -13.93 4.73 -29.71
CA LYS A 192 -13.17 5.52 -30.69
C LYS A 192 -12.55 6.75 -30.02
N GLY A 193 -11.43 7.22 -30.56
CA GLY A 193 -10.79 8.45 -30.10
C GLY A 193 -11.37 9.70 -30.74
N GLU A 194 -11.43 10.79 -29.99
CA GLU A 194 -11.82 12.12 -30.49
C GLU A 194 -10.58 13.00 -30.72
N TYR A 195 -9.75 12.66 -31.72
CA TYR A 195 -8.59 13.46 -32.13
C TYR A 195 -7.63 13.84 -30.98
N GLY A 196 -7.50 12.99 -29.96
CA GLY A 196 -6.66 13.25 -28.78
C GLY A 196 -7.32 14.05 -27.65
N LEU A 197 -8.53 14.57 -27.86
CA LEU A 197 -9.27 15.31 -26.83
C LEU A 197 -9.97 14.39 -25.83
N GLY A 198 -10.23 13.14 -26.21
CA GLY A 198 -10.95 12.19 -25.37
C GLY A 198 -11.21 10.86 -26.05
N ILE A 199 -12.03 10.05 -25.36
CA ILE A 199 -12.46 8.72 -25.81
C ILE A 199 -13.99 8.72 -25.76
N VAL A 200 -14.63 8.27 -26.84
CA VAL A 200 -16.08 8.13 -26.91
C VAL A 200 -16.43 6.68 -27.19
N ALA A 201 -17.39 6.17 -26.42
CA ALA A 201 -18.12 4.96 -26.72
C ALA A 201 -19.25 5.31 -27.69
N ASP A 202 -19.17 4.76 -28.89
CA ASP A 202 -20.08 4.99 -30.00
C ASP A 202 -20.88 3.71 -30.33
N SER A 203 -21.92 3.87 -31.14
CA SER A 203 -22.78 2.77 -31.61
C SER A 203 -23.44 1.95 -30.49
N ILE A 204 -23.76 2.59 -29.36
CA ILE A 204 -24.54 1.96 -28.28
C ILE A 204 -26.02 2.11 -28.64
N LEU A 205 -26.83 1.07 -28.52
CA LEU A 205 -28.26 1.18 -28.84
C LEU A 205 -28.95 2.18 -27.90
N GLN A 206 -29.85 3.00 -28.44
CA GLN A 206 -30.64 3.96 -27.65
C GLN A 206 -31.53 3.27 -26.60
N THR A 207 -31.88 2.00 -26.82
CA THR A 207 -32.66 1.17 -25.89
C THR A 207 -31.85 0.64 -24.71
N ASP A 208 -30.52 0.66 -24.80
CA ASP A 208 -29.66 0.13 -23.75
C ASP A 208 -29.50 1.15 -22.61
N SER A 209 -29.44 0.65 -21.37
CA SER A 209 -29.23 1.50 -20.21
C SER A 209 -27.75 1.86 -20.07
N VAL A 210 -27.43 3.15 -20.10
CA VAL A 210 -26.08 3.67 -19.81
C VAL A 210 -26.20 4.86 -18.88
N SER A 211 -25.49 4.81 -17.75
CA SER A 211 -25.49 5.87 -16.74
C SER A 211 -24.09 6.42 -16.48
N ILE A 212 -24.03 7.68 -16.07
CA ILE A 212 -22.79 8.32 -15.61
C ILE A 212 -22.21 7.52 -14.45
N GLY A 213 -20.89 7.32 -14.46
CA GLY A 213 -20.15 6.51 -13.49
C GLY A 213 -20.14 5.02 -13.78
N ASN A 214 -20.86 4.53 -14.80
CA ASN A 214 -20.74 3.13 -15.22
C ASN A 214 -19.34 2.84 -15.79
N GLU A 215 -18.86 1.62 -15.53
CA GLU A 215 -17.56 1.17 -16.03
C GLU A 215 -17.70 0.63 -17.44
N VAL A 216 -16.70 0.89 -18.27
CA VAL A 216 -16.63 0.41 -19.64
C VAL A 216 -15.46 -0.55 -19.77
N VAL A 217 -15.74 -1.76 -20.27
CA VAL A 217 -14.77 -2.84 -20.41
C VAL A 217 -14.73 -3.39 -21.82
N THR A 218 -13.62 -3.98 -22.23
CA THR A 218 -13.48 -4.61 -23.55
C THR A 218 -14.34 -5.88 -23.67
N THR A 219 -14.93 -6.11 -24.84
CA THR A 219 -15.72 -7.32 -25.13
C THR A 219 -14.91 -8.46 -25.72
N GLY A 220 -13.72 -8.17 -26.25
CA GLY A 220 -12.93 -9.13 -27.03
C GLY A 220 -13.50 -9.43 -28.41
N ALA A 221 -14.52 -8.71 -28.86
CA ALA A 221 -15.10 -8.88 -30.18
C ALA A 221 -14.23 -8.19 -31.24
N GLY A 222 -13.81 -8.93 -32.27
CA GLY A 222 -13.22 -8.38 -33.50
C GLY A 222 -11.83 -7.75 -33.38
N SER A 223 -11.11 -7.96 -32.27
CA SER A 223 -9.74 -7.48 -32.09
C SER A 223 -8.93 -8.46 -31.24
N ASP A 224 -7.59 -8.47 -31.38
CA ASP A 224 -6.66 -9.24 -30.52
C ASP A 224 -6.57 -8.67 -29.08
N VAL A 225 -7.60 -7.94 -28.65
CA VAL A 225 -7.72 -7.35 -27.33
C VAL A 225 -8.54 -8.28 -26.46
N PRO A 226 -7.99 -8.82 -25.36
CA PRO A 226 -8.75 -9.68 -24.46
C PRO A 226 -9.99 -8.99 -23.89
N ARG A 227 -11.03 -9.79 -23.60
CA ARG A 227 -12.23 -9.33 -22.90
C ARG A 227 -11.92 -8.96 -21.44
N GLY A 228 -12.58 -7.92 -20.92
CA GLY A 228 -12.56 -7.56 -19.49
C GLY A 228 -11.41 -6.63 -19.06
N LEU A 229 -10.78 -5.94 -20.01
CA LEU A 229 -9.88 -4.82 -19.74
C LEU A 229 -10.70 -3.56 -19.52
N LEU A 230 -10.36 -2.80 -18.48
CA LEU A 230 -11.00 -1.53 -18.16
C LEU A 230 -10.56 -0.47 -19.18
N VAL A 231 -11.52 0.22 -19.78
CA VAL A 231 -11.25 1.38 -20.64
C VAL A 231 -11.42 2.67 -19.85
N GLY A 232 -12.47 2.74 -19.03
CA GLY A 232 -12.75 3.93 -18.25
C GLY A 232 -14.16 3.97 -17.69
N THR A 233 -14.61 5.17 -17.32
CA THR A 233 -15.95 5.41 -16.77
C THR A 233 -16.74 6.40 -17.62
N VAL A 234 -18.06 6.20 -17.70
CA VAL A 234 -18.95 7.11 -18.42
C VAL A 234 -19.01 8.46 -17.71
N GLN A 235 -18.64 9.55 -18.39
CA GLN A 235 -18.80 10.91 -17.88
C GLN A 235 -20.12 11.55 -18.34
N GLN A 236 -20.54 11.24 -19.56
CA GLN A 236 -21.71 11.85 -20.17
C GLN A 236 -22.32 10.90 -21.18
N VAL A 237 -23.64 10.95 -21.35
CA VAL A 237 -24.38 10.22 -22.39
C VAL A 237 -25.12 11.23 -23.25
N ARG A 238 -25.07 11.06 -24.57
CA ARG A 238 -25.72 11.91 -25.56
C ARG A 238 -26.35 11.04 -26.65
N PRO A 239 -27.57 11.33 -27.11
CA PRO A 239 -28.14 10.63 -28.26
C PRO A 239 -27.35 10.96 -29.54
N SER A 240 -27.20 9.99 -30.44
CA SER A 240 -26.67 10.22 -31.78
C SER A 240 -27.69 10.93 -32.65
N SER A 241 -27.23 11.52 -33.77
CA SER A 241 -28.07 12.27 -34.69
C SER A 241 -29.18 11.45 -35.36
N ASP A 242 -29.04 10.13 -35.43
CA ASP A 242 -30.04 9.21 -35.97
C ASP A 242 -31.06 8.72 -34.93
N HIS A 243 -30.87 9.04 -33.65
CA HIS A 243 -31.67 8.58 -32.51
C HIS A 243 -31.82 7.05 -32.36
N LEU A 244 -31.12 6.26 -33.18
CA LEU A 244 -31.06 4.80 -33.06
C LEU A 244 -29.95 4.39 -32.09
N PHE A 245 -28.89 5.20 -32.07
CA PHE A 245 -27.75 5.02 -31.17
C PHE A 245 -27.61 6.18 -30.21
N GLN A 246 -26.83 5.94 -29.17
CA GLN A 246 -26.32 6.92 -28.23
C GLN A 246 -24.80 6.78 -28.13
N GLN A 247 -24.18 7.88 -27.74
CA GLN A 247 -22.76 8.00 -27.47
C GLN A 247 -22.53 8.30 -26.00
N ALA A 248 -21.43 7.78 -25.46
CA ALA A 248 -20.99 8.09 -24.12
C ALA A 248 -19.55 8.59 -24.12
N ALA A 249 -19.32 9.77 -23.55
CA ALA A 249 -17.97 10.27 -23.31
C ALA A 249 -17.33 9.48 -22.16
N ILE A 250 -16.13 8.96 -22.36
CA ILE A 250 -15.45 8.07 -21.41
C ILE A 250 -14.22 8.77 -20.81
N SER A 251 -14.12 8.72 -19.49
CA SER A 251 -12.92 9.13 -18.76
C SER A 251 -11.95 7.95 -18.64
N SER A 252 -10.76 8.08 -19.19
CA SER A 252 -9.66 7.19 -18.82
C SER A 252 -9.21 7.49 -17.39
N PRO A 253 -9.01 6.48 -16.53
CA PRO A 253 -8.45 6.66 -15.20
C PRO A 253 -6.93 6.95 -15.22
N VAL A 254 -6.31 6.89 -16.41
CA VAL A 254 -4.86 6.99 -16.58
C VAL A 254 -4.53 8.13 -17.53
N ASP A 255 -3.61 8.99 -17.08
CA ASP A 255 -2.97 10.01 -17.91
C ASP A 255 -1.82 9.39 -18.71
N VAL A 256 -2.09 9.10 -19.98
CA VAL A 256 -1.17 8.41 -20.89
C VAL A 256 0.11 9.21 -21.13
N SER A 257 0.08 10.54 -20.96
CA SER A 257 1.23 11.41 -21.21
C SER A 257 2.36 11.26 -20.19
N LYS A 258 2.09 10.66 -19.03
CA LYS A 258 3.03 10.47 -17.93
C LYS A 258 3.49 9.02 -17.77
N LEU A 259 3.19 8.16 -18.76
CA LEU A 259 3.52 6.75 -18.68
C LEU A 259 4.97 6.50 -19.10
N GLU A 260 5.74 5.93 -18.19
CA GLU A 260 7.11 5.47 -18.47
C GLU A 260 7.16 3.97 -18.78
N ALA A 261 6.28 3.18 -18.17
CA ALA A 261 6.24 1.73 -18.30
C ALA A 261 4.82 1.24 -18.56
N VAL A 262 4.71 0.28 -19.49
CA VAL A 262 3.45 -0.34 -19.91
C VAL A 262 3.67 -1.84 -20.11
N PHE A 263 2.58 -2.57 -20.31
CA PHE A 263 2.61 -4.01 -20.57
C PHE A 263 1.91 -4.31 -21.89
N VAL A 264 2.52 -5.16 -22.71
CA VAL A 264 1.86 -5.75 -23.89
C VAL A 264 1.27 -7.09 -23.48
N ILE A 265 -0.02 -7.30 -23.70
CA ILE A 265 -0.64 -8.61 -23.50
C ILE A 265 -0.37 -9.44 -24.75
N LYS A 266 0.44 -10.48 -24.60
CA LYS A 266 0.67 -11.46 -25.67
C LYS A 266 -0.60 -12.30 -25.81
N ALA A 267 -1.01 -12.52 -27.06
CA ALA A 267 -2.09 -13.45 -27.35
C ALA A 267 -1.65 -14.85 -26.93
N ASN A 268 -2.38 -15.45 -25.99
CA ASN A 268 -2.26 -16.88 -25.71
C ASN A 268 -2.72 -17.63 -26.97
N LYS A 269 -1.86 -18.52 -27.49
CA LYS A 269 -2.23 -19.48 -28.54
C LYS A 269 -3.33 -20.42 -28.05
#